data_AF-A0AA96JEU7-F1
#
_entry.id   AF-A0AA96JEU7-F1
#
_cell.length_a   1.000
_cell.length_b   1.000
_cell.length_c   1.000
_cell.angle_alpha   90.00
_cell.angle_beta   90.00
_cell.angle_gamma   90.00
#
_symmetry.space_group_name_H-M   'P 1'
#
loop_
_entity.id
_entity.type
_entity.pdbx_description
1 polymer ?
#
loop_
_entity_poly.entity_id
_entity_poly.type
_entity_poly.pdbx_seq_one_letter_code
_entity_poly.pdbx_strand_id
1 'polypeptide(L)'
;MSLALIGGPVILAVVAGSVFAAEGHGGRHAQGTRRASAQPAQAAQPDPNCTLLVPDRPLTAGGLAAPYRLVATDPAQGPCHEANPDQSAFVEAAILTRDGKLTIYNPLVIDKGTKPGARPARPSVPQGSTVGIWFGFNNANLTLRTSGRSNSLAQGNCVNGLQKSVFGQFAYCNAPAFFRAANAQIAKGHLKIPALGTAKDGLPCPTTRDFSVVDQDGSDNVVTHYLADARGRIAQNNAASRAALKRAAQLANRGDRHHRHNGKSRSASVNAPVDLANGSDNLLLTQFMDPALGCKPFTAPDQSSDGHATSALVLDELSAAARQKAPVALVPQNDPMTLVDGRSSVAKTNAYRAGVDMPAVGARAGGDGAAFCTALFRDRAGIRRVFKDKALFEKAPSPDPATAPNLFAFLASRANQTFTNLGCDKLLGAADPVTLTTNADGLVTDAVLTPLGRTLPSATPTAGASASPSQTARKSRGGHRHGA
;
A
#
# COMPACT_ATOMS: atom_id res chain seq x y z
N MET A 1 -35.68 -22.76 -14.78
CA MET A 1 -35.69 -21.66 -13.80
C MET A 1 -34.88 -22.12 -12.60
N SER A 2 -33.61 -21.75 -12.55
CA SER A 2 -32.76 -21.87 -11.35
C SER A 2 -31.85 -20.65 -11.34
N LEU A 3 -32.09 -19.73 -10.42
CA LEU A 3 -31.28 -18.53 -10.21
C LEU A 3 -29.96 -18.93 -9.56
N ALA A 4 -28.85 -18.75 -10.29
CA ALA A 4 -27.51 -18.75 -9.72
C ALA A 4 -27.22 -17.34 -9.19
N LEU A 5 -26.98 -17.24 -7.88
CA LEU A 5 -26.48 -16.04 -7.21
C LEU A 5 -25.02 -15.82 -7.64
N ILE A 6 -24.79 -14.71 -8.34
CA ILE A 6 -23.49 -14.24 -8.81
C ILE A 6 -22.72 -13.67 -7.61
N GLY A 7 -21.61 -14.32 -7.25
CA GLY A 7 -20.66 -13.80 -6.27
C GLY A 7 -19.95 -12.56 -6.82
N GLY A 8 -20.06 -11.45 -6.09
CA GLY A 8 -19.29 -10.23 -6.33
C GLY A 8 -17.83 -10.37 -5.90
N PRO A 9 -16.91 -9.56 -6.44
CA PRO A 9 -15.50 -9.62 -6.12
C PRO A 9 -15.27 -9.19 -4.67
N VAL A 10 -14.60 -10.06 -3.91
CA VAL A 10 -14.08 -9.77 -2.59
C VAL A 10 -12.86 -8.88 -2.78
N ILE A 11 -13.04 -7.55 -2.70
CA ILE A 11 -11.92 -6.63 -2.44
C ILE A 11 -11.65 -6.74 -0.95
N LEU A 12 -10.84 -7.72 -0.56
CA LEU A 12 -10.27 -7.75 0.77
C LEU A 12 -9.06 -6.81 0.73
N ALA A 13 -9.20 -5.62 1.32
CA ALA A 13 -8.05 -5.06 2.03
C ALA A 13 -7.53 -6.18 2.95
N VAL A 14 -6.22 -6.43 2.98
CA VAL A 14 -5.64 -7.41 3.89
C VAL A 14 -5.88 -6.92 5.31
N VAL A 15 -7.04 -7.29 5.87
CA VAL A 15 -7.38 -7.11 7.27
C VAL A 15 -6.80 -8.32 7.99
N ALA A 16 -5.57 -8.20 8.46
CA ALA A 16 -5.00 -9.16 9.39
C ALA A 16 -5.69 -9.01 10.75
N GLY A 17 -6.71 -9.83 11.00
CA GLY A 17 -7.36 -9.86 12.32
C GLY A 17 -8.47 -10.89 12.43
N SER A 18 -8.15 -12.12 12.82
CA SER A 18 -9.13 -13.06 13.36
C SER A 18 -8.46 -14.06 14.31
N VAL A 19 -8.62 -13.82 15.61
CA VAL A 19 -8.34 -14.78 16.67
C VAL A 19 -9.50 -15.79 16.68
N PHE A 20 -9.25 -17.03 16.28
CA PHE A 20 -10.16 -18.14 16.56
C PHE A 20 -9.85 -18.71 17.95
N ALA A 21 -10.74 -18.48 18.91
CA ALA A 21 -10.72 -19.19 20.19
C ALA A 21 -11.38 -20.56 20.00
N ALA A 22 -10.61 -21.63 20.22
CA ALA A 22 -11.10 -23.00 20.22
C ALA A 22 -11.99 -23.28 21.43
N GLU A 23 -13.17 -23.84 21.18
CA GLU A 23 -14.07 -24.37 22.22
C GLU A 23 -13.51 -25.68 22.81
N GLY A 24 -13.32 -25.69 24.13
CA GLY A 24 -13.05 -26.89 24.93
C GLY A 24 -14.19 -27.15 25.90
N HIS A 25 -14.87 -28.29 25.72
CA HIS A 25 -15.93 -28.79 26.59
C HIS A 25 -15.40 -29.30 27.95
N GLY A 26 -16.16 -29.04 29.02
CA GLY A 26 -16.32 -29.97 30.14
C GLY A 26 -15.99 -29.43 31.54
N GLY A 27 -17.02 -29.25 32.38
CA GLY A 27 -16.86 -29.11 33.83
C GLY A 27 -17.97 -28.33 34.53
N ARG A 28 -18.98 -29.03 35.05
CA ARG A 28 -20.02 -28.49 35.96
C ARG A 28 -19.39 -28.17 37.33
N HIS A 29 -19.70 -27.02 37.94
CA HIS A 29 -20.15 -26.88 39.34
C HIS A 29 -20.28 -25.41 39.81
N ALA A 30 -21.28 -25.22 40.68
CA ALA A 30 -21.53 -24.15 41.65
C ALA A 30 -22.04 -22.77 41.18
N GLN A 31 -23.33 -22.54 41.47
CA GLN A 31 -24.02 -21.24 41.44
C GLN A 31 -23.44 -20.31 42.51
N GLY A 32 -22.80 -19.22 42.07
CA GLY A 32 -22.46 -18.06 42.88
C GLY A 32 -22.91 -16.81 42.14
N THR A 33 -23.54 -15.88 42.87
CA THR A 33 -24.09 -14.60 42.39
C THR A 33 -23.02 -13.75 41.70
N ARG A 34 -22.90 -13.88 40.37
CA ARG A 34 -22.06 -13.01 39.53
C ARG A 34 -22.77 -11.68 39.30
N ARG A 35 -22.25 -10.61 39.91
CA ARG A 35 -22.38 -9.26 39.37
C ARG A 35 -22.02 -9.32 37.89
N ALA A 36 -22.91 -8.86 37.02
CA ALA A 36 -22.63 -8.73 35.59
C ALA A 36 -21.41 -7.83 35.41
N SER A 37 -20.25 -8.44 35.22
CA SER A 37 -19.07 -7.76 34.71
C SER A 37 -19.44 -7.25 33.32
N ALA A 38 -19.55 -5.93 33.18
CA ALA A 38 -19.67 -5.28 31.89
C ALA A 38 -18.57 -5.84 30.99
N GLN A 39 -18.96 -6.55 29.94
CA GLN A 39 -18.04 -6.91 28.87
C GLN A 39 -17.36 -5.62 28.40
N PRO A 40 -16.04 -5.64 28.16
CA PRO A 40 -15.41 -4.54 27.43
C PRO A 40 -16.22 -4.35 26.15
N ALA A 41 -16.72 -3.13 25.92
CA ALA A 41 -17.34 -2.82 24.65
C ALA A 41 -16.36 -3.26 23.56
N GLN A 42 -16.79 -4.20 22.70
CA GLN A 42 -16.00 -4.57 21.53
C GLN A 42 -15.69 -3.26 20.79
N ALA A 43 -14.40 -3.03 20.55
CA ALA A 43 -13.98 -1.90 19.75
C ALA A 43 -14.79 -1.95 18.44
N ALA A 44 -15.48 -0.86 18.14
CA ALA A 44 -16.27 -0.78 16.92
C ALA A 44 -15.35 -1.13 15.74
N GLN A 45 -15.83 -1.98 14.83
CA GLN A 45 -15.07 -2.32 13.64
C GLN A 45 -14.74 -1.01 12.88
N PRO A 46 -13.51 -0.83 12.41
CA PRO A 46 -13.14 0.36 11.67
C PRO A 46 -13.98 0.52 10.39
N ASP A 47 -14.45 1.73 10.07
CA ASP A 47 -15.14 2.00 8.79
C ASP A 47 -14.13 1.87 7.63
N PRO A 48 -14.37 1.00 6.64
CA PRO A 48 -13.47 0.87 5.49
C PRO A 48 -13.56 2.07 4.52
N ASN A 49 -14.53 2.96 4.70
CA ASN A 49 -14.77 4.12 3.84
C ASN A 49 -14.62 5.42 4.63
N CYS A 50 -13.50 6.12 4.47
CA CYS A 50 -13.30 7.41 5.10
C CYS A 50 -13.51 8.58 4.14
N THR A 51 -13.84 9.74 4.68
CA THR A 51 -13.96 10.99 3.95
C THR A 51 -12.84 11.93 4.40
N LEU A 52 -12.14 12.53 3.45
CA LEU A 52 -11.17 13.59 3.70
C LEU A 52 -11.76 14.97 3.35
N LEU A 53 -11.79 15.85 4.34
CA LEU A 53 -12.24 17.22 4.16
C LEU A 53 -11.09 18.11 3.66
N VAL A 54 -11.19 18.55 2.42
CA VAL A 54 -10.18 19.39 1.73
C VAL A 54 -10.29 20.85 2.18
N PRO A 55 -9.20 21.49 2.67
CA PRO A 55 -9.20 22.87 3.13
C PRO A 55 -9.49 23.86 2.00
N ASP A 56 -9.98 25.05 2.35
CA ASP A 56 -10.21 26.13 1.39
C ASP A 56 -8.90 26.53 0.68
N ARG A 57 -8.98 26.83 -0.62
CA ARG A 57 -7.86 27.23 -1.49
C ARG A 57 -6.66 26.26 -1.38
N PRO A 58 -6.86 24.96 -1.65
CA PRO A 58 -5.87 23.92 -1.34
C PRO A 58 -4.55 24.08 -2.10
N LEU A 59 -4.54 24.77 -3.25
CA LEU A 59 -3.35 25.01 -4.07
C LEU A 59 -2.50 26.21 -3.61
N THR A 60 -2.82 26.83 -2.48
CA THR A 60 -2.09 27.99 -1.93
C THR A 60 -1.22 27.58 -0.74
N ALA A 61 -0.23 28.38 -0.38
CA ALA A 61 0.58 28.13 0.83
C ALA A 61 -0.28 27.99 2.10
N GLY A 62 -1.36 28.78 2.20
CA GLY A 62 -2.31 28.69 3.32
C GLY A 62 -3.14 27.39 3.31
N GLY A 63 -3.60 26.97 2.12
CA GLY A 63 -4.36 25.73 1.96
C GLY A 63 -3.51 24.48 2.22
N LEU A 64 -2.27 24.46 1.72
CA LEU A 64 -1.32 23.36 2.00
C LEU A 64 -0.97 23.27 3.49
N ALA A 65 -0.79 24.40 4.19
CA ALA A 65 -0.50 24.40 5.62
C ALA A 65 -1.71 24.04 6.51
N ALA A 66 -2.94 24.16 5.98
CA ALA A 66 -4.15 23.86 6.72
C ALA A 66 -4.34 22.33 6.81
N PRO A 67 -4.57 21.76 8.01
CA PRO A 67 -4.80 20.34 8.13
C PRO A 67 -6.05 19.88 7.37
N TYR A 68 -5.89 18.83 6.58
CA TYR A 68 -6.98 18.04 6.04
C TYR A 68 -7.61 17.25 7.19
N ARG A 69 -8.93 17.08 7.16
CA ARG A 69 -9.64 16.46 8.29
C ARG A 69 -10.31 15.15 7.88
N LEU A 70 -9.92 14.05 8.50
CA LEU A 70 -10.50 12.74 8.31
C LEU A 70 -11.80 12.60 9.12
N VAL A 71 -12.81 11.98 8.51
CA VAL A 71 -14.07 11.57 9.15
C VAL A 71 -14.53 10.23 8.59
N ALA A 72 -15.35 9.50 9.34
CA ALA A 72 -16.13 8.39 8.79
C ALA A 72 -17.06 8.91 7.68
N THR A 73 -17.14 8.16 6.58
CA THR A 73 -18.10 8.49 5.51
C THR A 73 -19.51 8.19 5.98
N ASP A 74 -19.67 7.04 6.64
CA ASP A 74 -20.88 6.66 7.35
C ASP A 74 -20.53 6.28 8.80
N PRO A 75 -20.75 7.18 9.78
CA PRO A 75 -20.46 6.88 11.18
C PRO A 75 -21.18 5.64 11.74
N ALA A 76 -22.24 5.15 11.07
CA ALA A 76 -22.91 3.91 11.46
C ALA A 76 -22.09 2.65 11.13
N GLN A 77 -21.14 2.73 10.19
CA GLN A 77 -20.25 1.64 9.78
C GLN A 77 -18.97 1.56 10.60
N GLY A 78 -18.75 2.52 11.51
CA GLY A 78 -17.57 2.58 12.37
C GLY A 78 -16.91 3.95 12.36
N PRO A 79 -15.90 4.18 13.23
CA PRO A 79 -15.09 5.38 13.19
C PRO A 79 -13.98 5.27 12.14
N CYS A 80 -13.47 6.43 11.73
CA CYS A 80 -12.19 6.57 11.04
C CYS A 80 -11.21 7.30 11.96
N HIS A 81 -10.03 6.72 12.13
CA HIS A 81 -8.97 7.29 12.96
C HIS A 81 -7.66 7.36 12.19
N GLU A 82 -7.15 8.56 11.98
CA GLU A 82 -5.89 8.81 11.27
C GLU A 82 -4.70 8.13 11.96
N ALA A 83 -4.77 7.96 13.28
CA ALA A 83 -3.74 7.26 14.06
C ALA A 83 -3.79 5.73 13.92
N ASN A 84 -4.82 5.17 13.29
CA ASN A 84 -4.89 3.76 12.93
C ASN A 84 -4.18 3.58 11.58
N PRO A 85 -3.04 2.86 11.52
CA PRO A 85 -2.30 2.66 10.27
C PRO A 85 -3.16 2.08 9.14
N ASP A 86 -4.17 1.27 9.45
CA ASP A 86 -5.07 0.64 8.48
C ASP A 86 -6.18 1.58 8.00
N GLN A 87 -6.23 2.82 8.48
CA GLN A 87 -7.20 3.87 8.10
C GLN A 87 -6.54 5.23 7.87
N SER A 88 -5.20 5.32 7.87
CA SER A 88 -4.51 6.59 7.65
C SER A 88 -4.73 7.08 6.22
N ALA A 89 -5.02 8.37 6.07
CA ALA A 89 -5.08 9.06 4.79
C ALA A 89 -3.89 9.99 4.63
N PHE A 90 -3.36 10.07 3.42
CA PHE A 90 -2.11 10.77 3.14
C PHE A 90 -2.32 11.83 2.07
N VAL A 91 -1.57 12.92 2.18
CA VAL A 91 -1.59 14.00 1.20
C VAL A 91 -0.16 14.33 0.83
N GLU A 92 0.11 14.44 -0.45
CA GLU A 92 1.40 14.81 -1.00
C GLU A 92 1.20 15.91 -2.03
N ALA A 93 1.94 17.01 -1.91
CA ALA A 93 1.87 18.12 -2.84
C ALA A 93 3.23 18.37 -3.49
N ALA A 94 3.18 18.77 -4.74
CA ALA A 94 4.34 19.23 -5.48
C ALA A 94 4.14 20.66 -5.95
N ILE A 95 5.17 21.46 -5.78
CA ILE A 95 5.18 22.89 -6.12
C ILE A 95 6.23 23.08 -7.20
N LEU A 96 5.79 23.51 -8.38
CA LEU A 96 6.65 23.79 -9.53
C LEU A 96 6.66 25.28 -9.84
N THR A 97 7.82 25.91 -9.76
CA THR A 97 7.99 27.32 -10.12
C THR A 97 8.11 27.51 -11.64
N ARG A 98 8.00 28.76 -12.11
CA ARG A 98 8.06 29.08 -13.56
C ARG A 98 9.42 28.82 -14.20
N ASP A 99 10.48 28.82 -13.42
CA ASP A 99 11.86 28.50 -13.80
C ASP A 99 12.20 27.01 -13.61
N GLY A 100 11.22 26.16 -13.29
CA GLY A 100 11.39 24.70 -13.26
C GLY A 100 11.90 24.12 -11.95
N LYS A 101 12.00 24.90 -10.87
CA LYS A 101 12.30 24.37 -9.54
C LYS A 101 11.09 23.61 -9.00
N LEU A 102 11.30 22.33 -8.70
CA LEU A 102 10.31 21.43 -8.11
C LEU A 102 10.67 21.18 -6.64
N THR A 103 9.69 21.32 -5.75
CA THR A 103 9.79 20.94 -4.33
C THR A 103 8.55 20.19 -3.88
N ILE A 104 8.71 19.34 -2.86
CA ILE A 104 7.62 18.57 -2.25
C ILE A 104 7.14 19.27 -0.98
N TYR A 105 5.91 19.00 -0.60
CA TYR A 105 5.36 19.35 0.71
C TYR A 105 4.24 18.36 1.03
N ASN A 106 4.19 17.82 2.24
CA ASN A 106 3.20 16.83 2.65
C ASN A 106 2.17 17.47 3.60
N PRO A 107 0.99 17.92 3.12
CA PRO A 107 -0.04 18.52 3.97
C PRO A 107 -0.50 17.56 5.06
N LEU A 108 -0.66 18.05 6.29
CA LEU A 108 -1.01 17.19 7.42
C LEU A 108 -2.48 16.73 7.35
N VAL A 109 -2.73 15.45 7.65
CA VAL A 109 -4.06 14.92 7.96
C VAL A 109 -4.23 14.77 9.48
N ILE A 110 -5.43 15.08 9.98
CA ILE A 110 -5.84 14.86 11.38
C ILE A 110 -7.30 14.39 11.44
N ASP A 111 -7.69 13.74 12.53
CA ASP A 111 -9.11 13.49 12.81
C ASP A 111 -9.88 14.80 13.00
N LYS A 112 -11.09 14.89 12.43
CA LYS A 112 -11.95 16.07 12.63
C LYS A 112 -12.23 16.31 14.12
N GLY A 113 -11.99 17.55 14.55
CA GLY A 113 -12.20 17.96 15.95
C GLY A 113 -10.96 17.82 16.83
N THR A 114 -9.88 17.23 16.32
CA THR A 114 -8.60 17.15 17.03
C THR A 114 -7.68 18.32 16.68
N LYS A 115 -6.53 18.39 17.37
CA LYS A 115 -5.45 19.33 17.07
C LYS A 115 -4.21 18.55 16.63
N PRO A 116 -3.41 19.08 15.69
CA PRO A 116 -2.11 18.52 15.36
C PRO A 116 -1.24 18.28 16.60
N GLY A 117 -0.44 17.21 16.56
CA GLY A 117 0.57 16.92 17.58
C GLY A 117 1.68 17.97 17.62
N ALA A 118 1.93 18.61 16.48
CA ALA A 118 2.82 19.76 16.31
C ALA A 118 2.27 20.71 15.24
N ARG A 119 2.71 21.96 15.25
CA ARG A 119 2.31 22.94 14.22
C ARG A 119 2.84 22.50 12.84
N PRO A 120 2.01 22.45 11.79
CA PRO A 120 2.49 22.19 10.43
C PRO A 120 3.56 23.21 10.00
N ALA A 121 4.56 22.72 9.27
CA ALA A 121 5.53 23.54 8.57
C ALA A 121 4.80 24.48 7.60
N ARG A 122 5.37 25.68 7.39
CA ARG A 122 4.79 26.63 6.44
C ARG A 122 5.43 26.43 5.06
N PRO A 123 4.67 26.04 4.02
CA PRO A 123 5.22 25.95 2.69
C PRO A 123 5.43 27.34 2.09
N SER A 124 6.48 27.47 1.29
CA SER A 124 6.68 28.54 0.33
C SER A 124 6.09 28.12 -1.02
N VAL A 125 5.11 28.88 -1.49
CA VAL A 125 4.51 28.75 -2.81
C VAL A 125 4.71 30.07 -3.55
N PRO A 126 5.83 30.25 -4.28
CA PRO A 126 6.09 31.48 -5.03
C PRO A 126 4.95 31.81 -5.99
N GLN A 127 4.70 33.10 -6.22
CA GLN A 127 3.66 33.54 -7.14
C GLN A 127 3.87 32.97 -8.54
N GLY A 128 2.80 32.43 -9.13
CA GLY A 128 2.85 31.82 -10.46
C GLY A 128 3.38 30.39 -10.48
N SER A 129 3.64 29.77 -9.32
CA SER A 129 3.89 28.34 -9.22
C SER A 129 2.64 27.54 -9.58
N THR A 130 2.84 26.35 -10.14
CA THR A 130 1.78 25.35 -10.33
C THR A 130 1.88 24.32 -9.22
N VAL A 131 0.77 24.07 -8.52
CA VAL A 131 0.70 23.10 -7.43
C VAL A 131 -0.16 21.92 -7.87
N GLY A 132 0.34 20.70 -7.68
CA GLY A 132 -0.44 19.46 -7.76
C GLY A 132 -0.54 18.83 -6.38
N ILE A 133 -1.64 18.13 -6.10
CA ILE A 133 -1.86 17.42 -4.83
C ILE A 133 -2.37 16.01 -5.16
N TRP A 134 -1.85 15.01 -4.48
CA TRP A 134 -2.26 13.61 -4.57
C TRP A 134 -2.64 13.10 -3.19
N PHE A 135 -3.54 12.12 -3.18
CA PHE A 135 -4.10 11.53 -1.97
C PHE A 135 -3.91 10.02 -2.03
N GLY A 136 -3.57 9.46 -0.87
CA GLY A 136 -3.49 8.02 -0.64
C GLY A 136 -4.27 7.62 0.60
N PHE A 137 -4.67 6.35 0.70
CA PHE A 137 -5.43 5.84 1.84
C PHE A 137 -5.15 4.36 2.05
N ASN A 138 -5.04 3.92 3.30
CA ASN A 138 -4.68 2.53 3.61
C ASN A 138 -5.88 1.58 3.77
N ASN A 139 -7.12 2.06 3.61
CA ASN A 139 -8.33 1.23 3.65
C ASN A 139 -9.10 1.31 2.32
N ALA A 140 -10.32 0.78 2.23
CA ALA A 140 -11.00 0.58 0.95
C ALA A 140 -11.26 1.86 0.13
N ASN A 141 -11.95 2.87 0.69
CA ASN A 141 -12.34 4.06 -0.09
C ASN A 141 -12.08 5.37 0.65
N LEU A 142 -11.42 6.31 -0.03
CA LEU A 142 -11.29 7.69 0.39
C LEU A 142 -12.17 8.61 -0.47
N THR A 143 -13.16 9.23 0.16
CA THR A 143 -14.02 10.24 -0.48
C THR A 143 -13.54 11.65 -0.16
N LEU A 144 -13.33 12.49 -1.18
CA LEU A 144 -13.02 13.90 -0.98
C LEU A 144 -14.29 14.74 -0.82
N ARG A 145 -14.33 15.60 0.21
CA ARG A 145 -15.41 16.58 0.44
C ARG A 145 -14.85 17.95 0.79
N THR A 146 -15.65 18.98 0.58
CA THR A 146 -15.28 20.32 1.06
C THR A 146 -15.27 20.40 2.59
N SER A 147 -14.30 21.12 3.15
CA SER A 147 -14.14 21.33 4.58
C SER A 147 -15.04 22.44 5.16
N GLY A 148 -15.72 23.23 4.32
CA GLY A 148 -16.48 24.40 4.74
C GLY A 148 -17.55 24.84 3.74
N ARG A 149 -17.90 26.13 3.76
CA ARG A 149 -18.90 26.74 2.84
C ARG A 149 -18.36 26.97 1.43
N SER A 150 -17.05 27.07 1.28
CA SER A 150 -16.42 27.29 -0.03
C SER A 150 -16.30 25.97 -0.79
N ASN A 151 -16.38 25.98 -2.12
CA ASN A 151 -16.20 24.76 -2.92
C ASN A 151 -14.71 24.48 -3.12
N SER A 152 -14.03 23.96 -2.08
CA SER A 152 -12.59 23.70 -2.10
C SER A 152 -12.18 22.68 -3.17
N LEU A 153 -13.04 21.70 -3.48
CA LEU A 153 -12.80 20.72 -4.53
C LEU A 153 -12.72 21.39 -5.91
N ALA A 154 -13.64 22.31 -6.21
CA ALA A 154 -13.57 23.09 -7.44
C ALA A 154 -12.37 24.04 -7.47
N GLN A 155 -12.06 24.71 -6.35
CA GLN A 155 -10.87 25.57 -6.25
C GLN A 155 -9.55 24.80 -6.46
N GLY A 156 -9.52 23.53 -6.07
CA GLY A 156 -8.38 22.64 -6.24
C GLY A 156 -8.35 21.90 -7.57
N ASN A 157 -9.39 21.97 -8.40
CA ASN A 157 -9.58 21.07 -9.54
C ASN A 157 -9.43 19.59 -9.14
N CYS A 158 -10.13 19.21 -8.06
CA CYS A 158 -10.01 17.87 -7.48
C CYS A 158 -10.83 16.84 -8.26
N VAL A 159 -10.23 15.67 -8.46
CA VAL A 159 -10.81 14.49 -9.11
C VAL A 159 -10.58 13.30 -8.18
N ASN A 160 -11.66 12.64 -7.80
CA ASN A 160 -11.64 11.47 -6.92
C ASN A 160 -12.31 10.26 -7.59
N GLY A 161 -12.56 10.34 -8.91
CA GLY A 161 -13.26 9.30 -9.68
C GLY A 161 -14.28 9.91 -10.65
N LEU A 162 -15.33 9.16 -10.94
CA LEU A 162 -16.54 9.64 -11.61
C LEU A 162 -17.66 9.86 -10.59
N GLN A 163 -18.78 10.43 -11.03
CA GLN A 163 -19.95 10.65 -10.17
C GLN A 163 -20.38 9.33 -9.51
N LYS A 164 -20.42 9.30 -8.17
CA LYS A 164 -20.74 8.13 -7.32
C LYS A 164 -19.79 6.92 -7.47
N SER A 165 -18.67 7.07 -8.16
CA SER A 165 -17.68 6.00 -8.33
C SER A 165 -16.30 6.58 -8.07
N VAL A 166 -15.86 6.52 -6.81
CA VAL A 166 -14.52 6.98 -6.44
C VAL A 166 -13.46 6.04 -7.00
N PHE A 167 -12.21 6.49 -7.11
CA PHE A 167 -11.12 5.59 -7.49
C PHE A 167 -10.86 4.52 -6.43
N GLY A 168 -11.14 4.79 -5.14
CA GLY A 168 -10.81 3.89 -4.04
C GLY A 168 -9.84 4.61 -3.11
N GLN A 169 -8.60 4.13 -3.06
CA GLN A 169 -7.52 4.68 -2.24
C GLN A 169 -6.90 5.98 -2.79
N PHE A 170 -7.12 6.26 -4.08
CA PHE A 170 -6.49 7.34 -4.83
C PHE A 170 -7.40 8.57 -5.05
N ALA A 171 -6.80 9.76 -5.04
CA ALA A 171 -7.40 10.96 -5.63
C ALA A 171 -6.31 11.99 -5.99
N TYR A 172 -6.70 13.07 -6.67
CA TYR A 172 -5.79 14.19 -6.90
C TYR A 172 -6.52 15.54 -6.99
N CYS A 173 -5.78 16.63 -6.83
CA CYS A 173 -6.18 17.98 -7.16
C CYS A 173 -5.14 18.60 -8.10
N ASN A 174 -5.60 19.13 -9.24
CA ASN A 174 -4.79 19.87 -10.21
C ASN A 174 -3.62 19.09 -10.88
N ALA A 175 -3.55 17.76 -10.73
CA ALA A 175 -2.48 16.94 -11.30
C ALA A 175 -2.28 17.12 -12.82
N PRO A 176 -3.32 17.12 -13.68
CA PRO A 176 -3.13 17.33 -15.12
C PRO A 176 -2.48 18.68 -15.47
N ALA A 177 -2.81 19.74 -14.73
CA ALA A 177 -2.20 21.06 -14.94
C ALA A 177 -0.74 21.07 -14.47
N PHE A 178 -0.46 20.40 -13.34
CA PHE A 178 0.90 20.22 -12.86
C PHE A 178 1.77 19.47 -13.87
N PHE A 179 1.35 18.31 -14.36
CA PHE A 179 2.14 17.53 -15.32
C PHE A 179 2.37 18.26 -16.63
N ARG A 180 1.37 18.98 -17.16
CA ARG A 180 1.58 19.85 -18.33
C ARG A 180 2.65 20.91 -18.08
N ALA A 181 2.63 21.54 -16.91
CA ALA A 181 3.65 22.53 -16.55
C ALA A 181 5.03 21.88 -16.38
N ALA A 182 5.13 20.74 -15.71
CA ALA A 182 6.37 19.98 -15.53
C ALA A 182 6.97 19.55 -16.87
N ASN A 183 6.17 18.93 -17.73
CA ASN A 183 6.60 18.51 -19.06
C ASN A 183 7.03 19.70 -19.94
N ALA A 184 6.39 20.86 -19.81
CA ALA A 184 6.86 22.08 -20.47
C ALA A 184 8.22 22.57 -19.93
N GLN A 185 8.50 22.43 -18.64
CA GLN A 185 9.81 22.77 -18.06
C GLN A 185 10.89 21.74 -18.43
N ILE A 186 10.52 20.46 -18.58
CA ILE A 186 11.40 19.40 -19.09
C ILE A 186 11.79 19.69 -20.54
N ALA A 187 10.82 20.02 -21.39
CA ALA A 187 11.08 20.38 -22.79
C ALA A 187 11.99 21.61 -22.94
N LYS A 188 11.94 22.55 -21.98
CA LYS A 188 12.83 23.71 -21.92
C LYS A 188 14.19 23.41 -21.29
N GLY A 189 14.41 22.21 -20.74
CA GLY A 189 15.63 21.84 -20.02
C GLY A 189 15.77 22.46 -18.62
N HIS A 190 14.72 23.12 -18.12
CA HIS A 190 14.69 23.75 -16.80
C HIS A 190 14.48 22.71 -15.68
N LEU A 191 13.57 21.75 -15.90
CA LEU A 191 13.38 20.60 -15.02
C LEU A 191 14.10 19.39 -15.63
N LYS A 192 15.10 18.85 -14.94
CA LYS A 192 15.87 17.70 -15.42
C LYS A 192 15.40 16.43 -14.74
N ILE A 193 14.96 15.46 -15.55
CA ILE A 193 14.69 14.10 -15.08
C ILE A 193 15.98 13.30 -15.08
N PRO A 194 16.43 12.74 -13.94
CA PRO A 194 17.60 11.88 -13.90
C PRO A 194 17.52 10.71 -14.89
N ALA A 195 18.68 10.21 -15.32
CA ALA A 195 18.72 8.92 -16.02
C ALA A 195 18.49 7.80 -15.01
N LEU A 196 17.91 6.68 -15.47
CA LEU A 196 17.81 5.47 -14.65
C LEU A 196 19.22 4.91 -14.42
N GLY A 197 19.45 4.43 -13.20
CA GLY A 197 20.66 3.66 -12.89
C GLY A 197 20.61 2.26 -13.50
N THR A 198 21.68 1.50 -13.26
CA THR A 198 21.72 0.05 -13.48
C THR A 198 21.59 -0.66 -12.15
N ALA A 199 20.60 -1.55 -12.04
CA ALA A 199 20.37 -2.35 -10.86
C ALA A 199 21.43 -3.47 -10.72
N LYS A 200 21.51 -4.08 -9.54
CA LYS A 200 22.43 -5.20 -9.23
C LYS A 200 22.25 -6.42 -10.12
N ASP A 201 21.09 -6.56 -10.76
CA ASP A 201 20.76 -7.62 -11.72
C ASP A 201 21.28 -7.35 -13.14
N GLY A 202 21.89 -6.18 -13.37
CA GLY A 202 22.40 -5.71 -14.66
C GLY A 202 21.35 -5.07 -15.57
N LEU A 203 20.09 -4.97 -15.14
CA LEU A 203 19.01 -4.32 -15.89
C LEU A 203 18.87 -2.85 -15.48
N PRO A 204 18.15 -2.01 -16.26
CA PRO A 204 17.79 -0.68 -15.80
C PRO A 204 17.05 -0.73 -14.46
N CYS A 205 17.32 0.26 -13.60
CA CYS A 205 16.53 0.46 -12.39
C CYS A 205 15.04 0.61 -12.77
N PRO A 206 14.13 -0.05 -12.04
CA PRO A 206 12.72 -0.02 -12.38
C PRO A 206 12.12 1.38 -12.16
N THR A 207 10.95 1.59 -12.73
CA THR A 207 10.09 2.77 -12.47
C THR A 207 8.71 2.30 -12.05
N THR A 208 7.81 3.21 -11.68
CA THR A 208 6.39 2.89 -11.39
C THR A 208 5.58 2.42 -12.60
N ARG A 209 6.21 2.29 -13.77
CA ARG A 209 5.61 1.69 -14.97
C ARG A 209 6.35 0.42 -15.43
N ASP A 210 7.17 -0.16 -14.55
CA ASP A 210 7.84 -1.44 -14.77
C ASP A 210 6.99 -2.57 -14.18
N PHE A 211 6.78 -3.64 -14.95
CA PHE A 211 5.95 -4.78 -14.52
C PHE A 211 6.55 -5.63 -13.40
N SER A 212 7.80 -5.37 -12.97
CA SER A 212 8.35 -5.95 -11.75
C SER A 212 7.96 -5.20 -10.47
N VAL A 213 7.44 -3.97 -10.60
CA VAL A 213 6.98 -3.11 -9.50
C VAL A 213 5.46 -3.15 -9.40
N VAL A 214 4.80 -2.93 -10.54
CA VAL A 214 3.36 -2.66 -10.62
C VAL A 214 2.54 -3.91 -10.37
N ASP A 215 1.50 -3.79 -9.54
CA ASP A 215 0.48 -4.81 -9.33
C ASP A 215 -0.80 -4.51 -10.15
N GLN A 216 -2.01 -4.85 -9.67
CA GLN A 216 -3.25 -4.51 -10.35
C GLN A 216 -3.58 -3.01 -10.35
N ASP A 217 -3.04 -2.23 -9.42
CA ASP A 217 -3.39 -0.83 -9.13
C ASP A 217 -2.13 0.07 -9.19
N GLY A 218 -1.52 0.19 -10.36
CA GLY A 218 -0.30 0.99 -10.53
C GLY A 218 -0.49 2.49 -10.27
N SER A 219 0.47 3.13 -9.58
CA SER A 219 0.48 4.58 -9.28
C SER A 219 -0.67 5.04 -8.38
N ASP A 220 -1.11 4.18 -7.46
CA ASP A 220 -2.33 4.34 -6.69
C ASP A 220 -2.22 5.15 -5.41
N ASN A 221 -1.02 5.44 -4.91
CA ASN A 221 -0.89 6.29 -3.74
C ASN A 221 0.47 7.02 -3.56
N VAL A 222 0.65 7.71 -2.43
CA VAL A 222 1.75 8.66 -2.19
C VAL A 222 2.88 8.06 -1.33
N VAL A 223 4.00 8.78 -1.15
CA VAL A 223 5.10 8.33 -0.25
C VAL A 223 5.17 9.12 1.05
N THR A 224 4.15 9.94 1.35
CA THR A 224 4.07 10.74 2.57
C THR A 224 4.14 9.88 3.84
N HIS A 225 4.89 10.35 4.83
CA HIS A 225 4.90 9.82 6.20
C HIS A 225 4.42 10.84 7.23
N TYR A 226 3.67 10.37 8.24
CA TYR A 226 3.34 11.15 9.43
C TYR A 226 3.82 10.47 10.71
N LEU A 227 3.83 11.23 11.80
CA LEU A 227 4.10 10.73 13.14
C LEU A 227 2.82 10.78 13.98
N ALA A 228 2.38 9.64 14.50
CA ALA A 228 1.29 9.55 15.46
C ALA A 228 1.83 9.36 16.89
N ASP A 229 1.38 10.19 17.82
CA ASP A 229 1.69 9.99 19.24
C ASP A 229 0.75 8.99 19.93
N ALA A 230 1.09 8.59 21.16
CA ALA A 230 0.28 7.64 21.94
C ALA A 230 -1.14 8.13 22.29
N ARG A 231 -1.48 9.40 21.98
CA ARG A 231 -2.82 9.98 22.16
C ARG A 231 -3.56 10.11 20.82
N GLY A 232 -3.01 9.59 19.74
CA GLY A 232 -3.56 9.67 18.39
C GLY A 232 -3.42 11.05 17.74
N ARG A 233 -2.55 11.93 18.25
CA ARG A 233 -2.29 13.21 17.58
C ARG A 233 -1.24 13.03 16.50
N ILE A 234 -1.52 13.59 15.33
CA ILE A 234 -0.71 13.43 14.13
C ILE A 234 0.15 14.68 13.91
N ALA A 235 1.39 14.48 13.46
CA ALA A 235 2.32 15.54 13.10
C ALA A 235 3.09 15.19 11.82
N GLN A 236 3.52 16.20 11.07
CA GLN A 236 4.43 16.00 9.94
C GLN A 236 5.76 15.40 10.42
N ASN A 237 6.38 14.57 9.59
CA ASN A 237 7.64 13.92 9.92
C ASN A 237 8.86 14.86 9.70
N ASN A 238 9.11 15.74 10.67
CA ASN A 238 10.26 16.67 10.69
C ASN A 238 10.83 16.86 12.10
N ALA A 239 11.98 17.52 12.19
CA ALA A 239 12.71 17.75 13.44
C ALA A 239 11.88 18.52 14.47
N ALA A 240 11.16 19.57 14.05
CA ALA A 240 10.32 20.38 14.92
C ALA A 240 9.17 19.55 15.53
N SER A 241 8.50 18.73 14.72
CA SER A 241 7.46 17.81 15.15
C SER A 241 7.98 16.74 16.10
N ARG A 242 9.10 16.08 15.76
CA ARG A 242 9.73 15.07 16.63
C ARG A 242 10.10 15.66 17.99
N ALA A 243 10.64 16.89 18.03
CA ALA A 243 10.94 17.59 19.27
C ALA A 243 9.68 17.94 20.07
N ALA A 244 8.60 18.40 19.41
CA ALA A 244 7.33 18.72 20.05
C ALA A 244 6.66 17.47 20.66
N LEU A 245 6.63 16.36 19.93
CA LEU A 245 6.09 15.08 20.42
C LEU A 245 6.90 14.54 21.60
N LYS A 246 8.25 14.59 21.52
CA LYS A 246 9.13 14.20 22.63
C LYS A 246 8.87 15.03 23.89
N ARG A 247 8.74 16.36 23.74
CA ARG A 247 8.41 17.26 24.87
C ARG A 247 7.04 16.94 25.46
N ALA A 248 6.03 16.70 24.62
CA ALA A 248 4.69 16.35 25.07
C ALA A 248 4.66 15.05 25.88
N ALA A 249 5.39 14.01 25.42
CA ALA A 249 5.49 12.74 26.14
C ALA A 249 6.23 12.90 27.49
N GLN A 250 7.30 13.71 27.53
CA GLN A 250 8.01 14.01 28.78
C GLN A 250 7.13 14.75 29.80
N LEU A 251 6.28 15.67 29.36
CA LEU A 251 5.34 16.39 30.22
C LEU A 251 4.24 15.47 30.78
N ALA A 252 3.70 14.56 29.95
CA ALA A 252 2.75 13.54 30.40
C ALA A 252 3.35 12.70 31.55
N ASN A 253 4.58 12.22 31.37
CA ASN A 253 5.30 11.42 32.37
C ASN A 253 5.72 12.19 33.64
N ARG A 254 5.64 13.53 33.65
CA ARG A 254 5.85 14.33 34.87
C ARG A 254 4.56 14.45 35.68
N GLY A 255 3.39 14.54 35.03
CA GLY A 255 2.08 14.52 35.70
C GLY A 255 1.85 13.25 36.51
N ASP A 256 2.27 12.09 35.98
CA ASP A 256 2.13 10.79 36.65
C ASP A 256 3.04 10.61 37.87
N ARG A 257 4.11 11.43 37.98
CA ARG A 257 5.07 11.34 39.09
C ARG A 257 4.57 11.97 40.39
N HIS A 258 3.47 12.74 40.36
CA HIS A 258 2.88 13.34 41.55
C HIS A 258 1.98 12.39 42.37
N HIS A 259 1.83 11.12 41.97
CA HIS A 259 0.97 10.14 42.66
C HIS A 259 1.69 8.88 43.18
N ARG A 260 3.03 8.84 43.25
CA ARG A 260 3.75 7.67 43.79
C ARG A 260 4.27 7.93 45.20
N HIS A 261 3.62 7.33 46.20
CA HIS A 261 3.98 7.39 47.63
C HIS A 261 5.32 6.75 48.01
N ASN A 262 6.12 6.20 47.08
CA ASN A 262 7.24 5.32 47.42
C ASN A 262 8.63 5.75 46.91
N GLY A 263 8.81 7.03 46.54
CA GLY A 263 10.14 7.66 46.32
C GLY A 263 11.03 7.12 45.19
N LYS A 264 10.67 5.99 44.54
CA LYS A 264 11.46 5.37 43.46
C LYS A 264 10.90 5.75 42.09
N SER A 265 11.57 6.68 41.39
CA SER A 265 11.25 7.04 40.01
C SER A 265 11.82 6.00 39.04
N ARG A 266 10.99 5.06 38.57
CA ARG A 266 11.28 4.37 37.30
C ARG A 266 11.09 5.37 36.16
N SER A 267 12.11 5.57 35.33
CA SER A 267 11.97 6.32 34.08
C SER A 267 10.91 5.62 33.24
N ALA A 268 9.74 6.24 33.08
CA ALA A 268 8.70 5.72 32.20
C ALA A 268 9.25 5.70 30.77
N SER A 269 9.19 4.53 30.13
CA SER A 269 9.51 4.40 28.71
C SER A 269 8.64 5.39 27.94
N VAL A 270 9.25 6.35 27.26
CA VAL A 270 8.54 7.22 26.34
C VAL A 270 8.32 6.38 25.08
N ASN A 271 7.09 5.95 24.84
CA ASN A 271 6.76 5.29 23.58
C ASN A 271 7.13 6.24 22.44
N ALA A 272 7.93 5.74 21.50
CA ALA A 272 8.25 6.48 20.29
C ALA A 272 6.96 6.74 19.50
N PRO A 273 6.83 7.90 18.83
CA PRO A 273 5.76 8.09 17.87
C PRO A 273 5.77 6.98 16.82
N VAL A 274 4.57 6.53 16.43
CA VAL A 274 4.38 5.58 15.33
C VAL A 274 4.58 6.32 14.02
N ASP A 275 5.37 5.73 13.12
CA ASP A 275 5.48 6.22 11.74
C ASP A 275 4.33 5.66 10.94
N LEU A 276 3.47 6.55 10.43
CA LEU A 276 2.37 6.21 9.54
C LEU A 276 2.87 6.37 8.12
N ALA A 277 2.75 5.30 7.34
CA ALA A 277 3.15 5.26 5.94
C ALA A 277 2.00 4.72 5.10
N ASN A 278 2.01 5.08 3.82
CA ASN A 278 0.99 4.68 2.87
C ASN A 278 1.47 3.46 2.08
N GLY A 279 0.67 2.40 2.00
CA GLY A 279 1.02 1.17 1.27
C GLY A 279 0.95 1.33 -0.25
N SER A 280 1.86 2.12 -0.85
CA SER A 280 1.83 2.51 -2.26
C SER A 280 2.88 1.83 -3.13
N ASP A 281 2.63 1.71 -4.44
CA ASP A 281 3.65 1.30 -5.42
C ASP A 281 4.86 2.24 -5.44
N ASN A 282 4.62 3.53 -5.27
CA ASN A 282 5.64 4.55 -5.17
C ASN A 282 6.54 4.34 -3.93
N LEU A 283 5.94 4.00 -2.79
CA LEU A 283 6.67 3.71 -1.55
C LEU A 283 7.40 2.37 -1.67
N LEU A 284 6.75 1.35 -2.24
CA LEU A 284 7.36 0.06 -2.55
C LEU A 284 8.64 0.26 -3.38
N LEU A 285 8.54 1.00 -4.49
CA LEU A 285 9.66 1.26 -5.37
C LEU A 285 10.80 1.94 -4.60
N THR A 286 10.49 3.06 -3.96
CA THR A 286 11.52 3.99 -3.48
C THR A 286 12.15 3.57 -2.14
N GLN A 287 11.40 2.89 -1.26
CA GLN A 287 11.89 2.48 0.06
C GLN A 287 12.31 1.01 0.15
N PHE A 288 11.84 0.15 -0.75
CA PHE A 288 12.08 -1.30 -0.64
C PHE A 288 12.81 -1.87 -1.86
N MET A 289 12.27 -1.67 -3.07
CA MET A 289 12.87 -2.26 -4.27
C MET A 289 14.17 -1.56 -4.67
N ASP A 290 14.20 -0.22 -4.69
CA ASP A 290 15.39 0.53 -5.07
C ASP A 290 16.59 0.20 -4.17
N PRO A 291 16.49 0.22 -2.84
CA PRO A 291 17.59 -0.18 -1.96
C PRO A 291 18.03 -1.64 -2.17
N ALA A 292 17.09 -2.57 -2.34
CA ALA A 292 17.40 -3.98 -2.60
C ALA A 292 18.20 -4.13 -3.89
N LEU A 293 17.82 -3.41 -4.94
CA LEU A 293 18.45 -3.40 -6.26
C LEU A 293 19.68 -2.49 -6.37
N GLY A 294 19.97 -1.65 -5.37
CA GLY A 294 21.05 -0.66 -5.42
C GLY A 294 20.75 0.56 -6.30
N CYS A 295 19.47 0.80 -6.57
CA CYS A 295 18.96 1.93 -7.33
C CYS A 295 18.80 3.17 -6.45
N LYS A 296 18.62 4.33 -7.10
CA LYS A 296 18.40 5.61 -6.42
C LYS A 296 17.13 6.25 -6.98
N PRO A 297 16.19 6.64 -6.10
CA PRO A 297 14.97 7.30 -6.54
C PRO A 297 15.27 8.71 -7.03
N PHE A 298 14.37 9.24 -7.87
CA PHE A 298 14.37 10.66 -8.20
C PHE A 298 13.79 11.45 -7.01
N THR A 299 14.56 12.38 -6.45
CA THR A 299 14.16 13.13 -5.26
C THR A 299 14.15 14.63 -5.49
N ALA A 300 13.36 15.34 -4.69
CA ALA A 300 13.34 16.80 -4.62
C ALA A 300 13.25 17.27 -3.16
N PRO A 301 13.67 18.51 -2.84
CA PRO A 301 13.59 19.02 -1.47
C PRO A 301 12.15 19.05 -0.96
N ASP A 302 11.92 18.47 0.22
CA ASP A 302 10.62 18.47 0.90
C ASP A 302 10.55 19.58 1.95
N GLN A 303 9.70 20.57 1.68
CA GLN A 303 9.47 21.72 2.55
C GLN A 303 8.79 21.35 3.88
N SER A 304 8.16 20.17 3.96
CA SER A 304 7.54 19.64 5.18
C SER A 304 8.46 18.75 6.01
N SER A 305 9.61 18.34 5.45
CA SER A 305 10.64 17.50 6.07
C SER A 305 12.01 18.18 6.07
N ASP A 306 12.06 19.41 6.60
CA ASP A 306 13.30 20.18 6.82
C ASP A 306 14.17 20.42 5.57
N GLY A 307 13.59 20.31 4.37
CA GLY A 307 14.29 20.42 3.09
C GLY A 307 15.06 19.16 2.69
N HIS A 308 14.94 18.06 3.44
CA HIS A 308 15.49 16.77 3.06
C HIS A 308 14.90 16.34 1.70
N ALA A 309 15.76 15.76 0.86
CA ALA A 309 15.30 15.28 -0.44
C ALA A 309 14.50 13.99 -0.25
N THR A 310 13.26 13.97 -0.72
CA THR A 310 12.38 12.80 -0.68
C THR A 310 11.95 12.42 -2.09
N SER A 311 11.58 11.16 -2.31
CA SER A 311 10.76 10.85 -3.48
C SER A 311 9.34 11.38 -3.28
N ALA A 312 8.52 11.26 -4.32
CA ALA A 312 7.12 11.64 -4.37
C ALA A 312 6.47 10.88 -5.54
N LEU A 313 5.16 10.64 -5.47
CA LEU A 313 4.40 10.05 -6.57
C LEU A 313 4.70 10.77 -7.88
N VAL A 314 4.68 12.10 -7.83
CA VAL A 314 4.91 12.92 -9.02
C VAL A 314 6.31 12.75 -9.61
N LEU A 315 7.33 12.53 -8.78
CA LEU A 315 8.71 12.38 -9.23
C LEU A 315 8.90 11.02 -9.89
N ASP A 316 8.32 9.99 -9.31
CA ASP A 316 8.32 8.65 -9.88
C ASP A 316 7.57 8.62 -11.22
N GLU A 317 6.41 9.27 -11.32
CA GLU A 317 5.64 9.33 -12.57
C GLU A 317 6.34 10.14 -13.67
N LEU A 318 7.01 11.26 -13.33
CA LEU A 318 7.83 11.99 -14.29
C LEU A 318 9.04 11.16 -14.75
N SER A 319 9.65 10.39 -13.84
CA SER A 319 10.73 9.46 -14.16
C SER A 319 10.24 8.36 -15.11
N ALA A 320 9.12 7.72 -14.79
CA ALA A 320 8.53 6.66 -15.58
C ALA A 320 8.11 7.14 -16.96
N ALA A 321 7.43 8.29 -17.07
CA ALA A 321 7.02 8.89 -18.33
C ALA A 321 8.22 9.23 -19.24
N ALA A 322 9.32 9.71 -18.67
CA ALA A 322 10.50 10.10 -19.44
C ALA A 322 11.42 8.92 -19.79
N ARG A 323 11.49 7.88 -18.95
CA ARG A 323 12.57 6.88 -18.98
C ARG A 323 12.14 5.44 -19.19
N GLN A 324 10.92 5.05 -18.79
CA GLN A 324 10.47 3.66 -18.94
C GLN A 324 10.46 3.25 -20.41
N LYS A 325 10.93 2.04 -20.70
CA LYS A 325 10.87 1.42 -22.04
C LYS A 325 9.83 0.33 -22.07
N ALA A 326 9.41 -0.05 -23.28
CA ALA A 326 8.46 -1.14 -23.45
C ALA A 326 9.01 -2.46 -22.86
N PRO A 327 8.17 -3.28 -22.21
CA PRO A 327 6.75 -3.03 -21.96
C PRO A 327 6.53 -1.97 -20.85
N VAL A 328 5.55 -1.08 -21.05
CA VAL A 328 5.19 0.00 -20.10
C VAL A 328 3.89 -0.39 -19.42
N ALA A 329 3.90 -0.55 -18.10
CA ALA A 329 2.72 -0.81 -17.31
C ALA A 329 1.87 0.46 -17.22
N LEU A 330 0.75 0.47 -17.96
CA LEU A 330 -0.25 1.52 -17.89
C LEU A 330 -1.51 0.92 -17.27
N VAL A 331 -2.16 1.66 -16.37
CA VAL A 331 -3.40 1.28 -15.69
C VAL A 331 -4.42 0.71 -16.69
N PRO A 332 -4.78 -0.58 -16.64
CA PRO A 332 -5.68 -1.20 -17.60
C PRO A 332 -7.15 -0.88 -17.29
N GLN A 333 -8.09 -1.18 -18.19
CA GLN A 333 -9.51 -0.86 -17.98
C GLN A 333 -10.25 -1.84 -17.04
N ASN A 334 -9.62 -2.97 -16.70
CA ASN A 334 -10.11 -3.95 -15.73
C ASN A 334 -9.48 -3.75 -14.34
N ASP A 335 -8.68 -2.71 -14.16
CA ASP A 335 -8.19 -2.26 -12.86
C ASP A 335 -9.39 -1.92 -11.94
N PRO A 336 -9.46 -2.49 -10.72
CA PRO A 336 -10.54 -2.27 -9.76
C PRO A 336 -10.82 -0.79 -9.45
N MET A 337 -9.79 0.05 -9.39
CA MET A 337 -9.88 1.48 -9.13
C MET A 337 -10.52 2.23 -10.30
N THR A 338 -10.49 1.67 -11.51
CA THR A 338 -11.08 2.25 -12.72
C THR A 338 -12.42 1.63 -13.15
N LEU A 339 -12.95 0.65 -12.40
CA LEU A 339 -14.28 0.09 -12.66
C LEU A 339 -15.40 1.04 -12.22
N VAL A 340 -16.53 0.99 -12.95
CA VAL A 340 -17.80 1.58 -12.53
C VAL A 340 -18.80 0.44 -12.39
N ASP A 341 -19.31 0.22 -11.18
CA ASP A 341 -20.22 -0.88 -10.85
C ASP A 341 -19.71 -2.24 -11.34
N GLY A 342 -18.41 -2.50 -11.16
CA GLY A 342 -17.73 -3.73 -11.59
C GLY A 342 -17.50 -3.86 -13.10
N ARG A 343 -17.75 -2.82 -13.90
CA ARG A 343 -17.55 -2.83 -15.35
C ARG A 343 -16.44 -1.86 -15.78
N SER A 344 -15.71 -2.24 -16.82
CA SER A 344 -14.67 -1.39 -17.42
C SER A 344 -15.22 -0.05 -17.89
N SER A 345 -14.45 1.02 -17.69
CA SER A 345 -14.85 2.38 -18.06
C SER A 345 -13.66 3.17 -18.59
N VAL A 346 -13.61 3.38 -19.92
CA VAL A 346 -12.60 4.25 -20.56
C VAL A 346 -12.55 5.63 -19.90
N ALA A 347 -13.70 6.19 -19.54
CA ALA A 347 -13.78 7.51 -18.92
C ALA A 347 -13.09 7.54 -17.54
N LYS A 348 -13.35 6.52 -16.69
CA LYS A 348 -12.73 6.45 -15.36
C LYS A 348 -11.24 6.10 -15.46
N THR A 349 -10.86 5.19 -16.35
CA THR A 349 -9.44 4.89 -16.62
C THR A 349 -8.69 6.13 -17.13
N ASN A 350 -9.27 6.91 -18.04
CA ASN A 350 -8.65 8.15 -18.51
C ASN A 350 -8.55 9.21 -17.41
N ALA A 351 -9.56 9.32 -16.54
CA ALA A 351 -9.53 10.23 -15.41
C ALA A 351 -8.43 9.84 -14.41
N TYR A 352 -8.23 8.54 -14.17
CA TYR A 352 -7.15 8.03 -13.33
C TYR A 352 -5.79 8.32 -13.99
N ARG A 353 -5.59 7.87 -15.24
CA ARG A 353 -4.33 8.03 -16.00
C ARG A 353 -3.89 9.49 -16.11
N ALA A 354 -4.83 10.43 -16.29
CA ALA A 354 -4.54 11.85 -16.29
C ALA A 354 -3.97 12.38 -14.94
N GLY A 355 -4.35 11.73 -13.84
CA GLY A 355 -3.85 12.00 -12.50
C GLY A 355 -2.41 11.58 -12.24
N VAL A 356 -1.84 10.74 -13.11
CA VAL A 356 -0.51 10.12 -12.96
C VAL A 356 0.33 10.24 -14.24
N ASP A 357 0.05 11.23 -15.09
CA ASP A 357 0.76 11.50 -16.36
C ASP A 357 0.86 10.30 -17.32
N MET A 358 -0.16 9.44 -17.31
CA MET A 358 -0.28 8.35 -18.26
C MET A 358 -1.09 8.79 -19.49
N PRO A 359 -0.74 8.32 -20.69
CA PRO A 359 -1.53 8.61 -21.89
C PRO A 359 -2.94 8.00 -21.78
N ALA A 360 -3.94 8.74 -22.27
CA ALA A 360 -5.31 8.26 -22.37
C ALA A 360 -5.38 6.96 -23.21
N VAL A 361 -6.37 6.13 -22.90
CA VAL A 361 -6.68 4.89 -23.63
C VAL A 361 -6.89 5.20 -25.10
N GLY A 362 -6.12 4.54 -25.96
CA GLY A 362 -6.18 4.71 -27.41
C GLY A 362 -5.24 3.77 -28.14
N ALA A 363 -5.10 3.93 -29.46
CA ALA A 363 -4.38 2.97 -30.32
C ALA A 363 -2.91 2.72 -29.93
N ARG A 364 -2.24 3.68 -29.30
CA ARG A 364 -0.82 3.58 -28.87
C ARG A 364 -0.64 3.28 -27.39
N ALA A 365 -1.71 3.33 -26.62
CA ALA A 365 -1.72 3.19 -25.16
C ALA A 365 -3.01 2.47 -24.78
N GLY A 366 -3.11 1.20 -25.18
CA GLY A 366 -4.28 0.38 -24.90
C GLY A 366 -4.55 0.29 -23.39
N GLY A 367 -5.78 -0.09 -23.05
CA GLY A 367 -6.15 -0.43 -21.68
C GLY A 367 -6.66 -1.87 -21.62
N ASP A 368 -6.08 -2.76 -22.42
CA ASP A 368 -6.47 -4.16 -22.53
C ASP A 368 -5.89 -4.96 -21.37
N GLY A 369 -6.76 -5.52 -20.54
CA GLY A 369 -6.39 -6.37 -19.41
C GLY A 369 -5.64 -7.63 -19.82
N ALA A 370 -5.98 -8.25 -20.97
CA ALA A 370 -5.31 -9.45 -21.43
C ALA A 370 -3.85 -9.17 -21.82
N ALA A 371 -3.61 -8.04 -22.51
CA ALA A 371 -2.27 -7.56 -22.81
C ALA A 371 -1.48 -7.22 -21.54
N PHE A 372 -2.11 -6.58 -20.54
CA PHE A 372 -1.50 -6.28 -19.26
C PHE A 372 -1.09 -7.56 -18.50
N CYS A 373 -2.01 -8.50 -18.31
CA CYS A 373 -1.72 -9.80 -17.69
C CYS A 373 -0.63 -10.56 -18.45
N THR A 374 -0.65 -10.52 -19.79
CA THR A 374 0.38 -11.15 -20.62
C THR A 374 1.76 -10.55 -20.36
N ALA A 375 1.87 -9.22 -20.35
CA ALA A 375 3.13 -8.54 -20.08
C ALA A 375 3.64 -8.83 -18.65
N LEU A 376 2.77 -8.73 -17.65
CA LEU A 376 3.12 -8.99 -16.26
C LEU A 376 3.66 -10.41 -16.05
N PHE A 377 2.98 -11.43 -16.58
CA PHE A 377 3.29 -12.83 -16.24
C PHE A 377 4.18 -13.56 -17.27
N ARG A 378 4.29 -13.09 -18.53
CA ARG A 378 5.15 -13.72 -19.55
C ARG A 378 6.47 -12.98 -19.80
N ASP A 379 6.48 -11.66 -19.69
CA ASP A 379 7.66 -10.86 -20.03
C ASP A 379 8.79 -11.09 -19.02
N ARG A 380 10.04 -11.02 -19.49
CA ARG A 380 11.23 -11.13 -18.64
C ARG A 380 11.38 -9.93 -17.69
N ALA A 381 10.89 -8.77 -18.11
CA ALA A 381 10.83 -7.54 -17.31
C ALA A 381 9.61 -7.50 -16.37
N GLY A 382 8.67 -8.44 -16.49
CA GLY A 382 7.55 -8.58 -15.56
C GLY A 382 7.91 -9.36 -14.30
N ILE A 383 6.96 -10.12 -13.76
CA ILE A 383 7.14 -10.85 -12.49
C ILE A 383 8.33 -11.81 -12.51
N ARG A 384 8.71 -12.29 -13.70
CA ARG A 384 9.89 -13.15 -13.89
C ARG A 384 11.19 -12.51 -13.40
N ARG A 385 11.31 -11.17 -13.46
CA ARG A 385 12.45 -10.44 -12.90
C ARG A 385 12.51 -10.62 -11.38
N VAL A 386 11.39 -10.46 -10.69
CA VAL A 386 11.28 -10.65 -9.23
C VAL A 386 11.76 -12.05 -8.82
N PHE A 387 11.33 -13.09 -9.54
CA PHE A 387 11.76 -14.46 -9.27
C PHE A 387 13.23 -14.72 -9.59
N LYS A 388 13.76 -14.09 -10.64
CA LYS A 388 15.20 -14.16 -10.96
C LYS A 388 16.05 -13.51 -9.85
N ASP A 389 15.56 -12.43 -9.28
CA ASP A 389 16.25 -11.63 -8.26
C ASP A 389 15.85 -12.01 -6.82
N LYS A 390 15.24 -13.19 -6.63
CA LYS A 390 14.79 -13.72 -5.33
C LYS A 390 15.83 -13.50 -4.22
N ALA A 391 17.08 -13.87 -4.44
CA ALA A 391 18.14 -13.76 -3.44
C ALA A 391 18.49 -12.31 -3.03
N LEU A 392 18.19 -11.31 -3.88
CA LEU A 392 18.31 -9.89 -3.54
C LEU A 392 17.13 -9.46 -2.66
N PHE A 393 15.92 -9.84 -3.04
CA PHE A 393 14.68 -9.43 -2.37
C PHE A 393 14.43 -10.16 -1.05
N GLU A 394 14.87 -11.41 -0.88
CA GLU A 394 14.77 -12.14 0.40
C GLU A 394 15.59 -11.48 1.52
N LYS A 395 16.63 -10.71 1.16
CA LYS A 395 17.47 -9.98 2.12
C LYS A 395 16.90 -8.63 2.52
N ALA A 396 15.86 -8.17 1.83
CA ALA A 396 15.24 -6.88 2.09
C ALA A 396 14.00 -7.05 2.99
N PRO A 397 13.70 -6.07 3.85
CA PRO A 397 12.53 -6.11 4.71
C PRO A 397 11.24 -6.10 3.88
N SER A 398 10.18 -6.73 4.38
CA SER A 398 8.85 -6.62 3.79
C SER A 398 8.24 -5.24 4.06
N PRO A 399 7.53 -4.63 3.08
CA PRO A 399 6.65 -3.50 3.32
C PRO A 399 5.51 -3.81 4.29
N ASP A 400 5.04 -5.05 4.28
CA ASP A 400 4.02 -5.55 5.21
C ASP A 400 4.47 -6.87 5.84
N PRO A 401 5.08 -6.82 7.04
CA PRO A 401 5.48 -7.99 7.80
C PRO A 401 4.31 -8.91 8.22
N ALA A 402 3.06 -8.42 8.22
CA ALA A 402 1.88 -9.23 8.53
C ALA A 402 1.42 -10.07 7.32
N THR A 403 1.87 -9.74 6.11
CA THR A 403 1.65 -10.55 4.91
C THR A 403 2.83 -11.49 4.64
N ALA A 404 4.05 -10.98 4.72
CA ALA A 404 5.27 -11.72 4.36
C ALA A 404 6.48 -11.23 5.17
N PRO A 405 7.44 -12.08 5.53
CA PRO A 405 8.58 -11.69 6.35
C PRO A 405 9.68 -10.95 5.56
N ASN A 406 9.68 -11.03 4.22
CA ASN A 406 10.67 -10.38 3.35
C ASN A 406 10.04 -9.86 2.05
N LEU A 407 10.78 -8.99 1.35
CA LEU A 407 10.31 -8.32 0.14
C LEU A 407 10.01 -9.30 -1.01
N PHE A 408 10.77 -10.40 -1.16
CA PHE A 408 10.50 -11.37 -2.22
C PHE A 408 9.11 -12.00 -2.06
N ALA A 409 8.83 -12.53 -0.87
CA ALA A 409 7.56 -13.18 -0.57
C ALA A 409 6.38 -12.19 -0.64
N PHE A 410 6.61 -10.93 -0.26
CA PHE A 410 5.62 -9.86 -0.44
C PHE A 410 5.30 -9.60 -1.92
N LEU A 411 6.31 -9.40 -2.76
CA LEU A 411 6.12 -9.17 -4.20
C LEU A 411 5.46 -10.37 -4.89
N ALA A 412 5.81 -11.60 -4.50
CA ALA A 412 5.16 -12.80 -5.02
C ALA A 412 3.70 -12.89 -4.59
N SER A 413 3.38 -12.57 -3.33
CA SER A 413 2.00 -12.50 -2.83
C SER A 413 1.18 -11.49 -3.62
N ARG A 414 1.73 -10.29 -3.87
CA ARG A 414 1.07 -9.27 -4.71
C ARG A 414 0.78 -9.78 -6.11
N ALA A 415 1.76 -10.38 -6.78
CA ALA A 415 1.56 -10.90 -8.13
C ALA A 415 0.49 -12.00 -8.20
N ASN A 416 0.43 -12.91 -7.22
CA ASN A 416 -0.63 -13.91 -7.11
C ASN A 416 -2.02 -13.24 -6.97
N GLN A 417 -2.13 -12.22 -6.11
CA GLN A 417 -3.38 -11.47 -5.93
C GLN A 417 -3.77 -10.70 -7.20
N THR A 418 -2.82 -10.05 -7.88
CA THR A 418 -3.04 -9.36 -9.16
C THR A 418 -3.62 -10.29 -10.22
N PHE A 419 -3.16 -11.55 -10.28
CA PHE A 419 -3.69 -12.53 -11.23
C PHE A 419 -5.20 -12.72 -11.05
N THR A 420 -5.65 -12.79 -9.80
CA THR A 420 -7.07 -12.90 -9.44
C THR A 420 -7.82 -11.59 -9.65
N ASN A 421 -7.29 -10.47 -9.16
CA ASN A 421 -7.97 -9.18 -9.15
C ASN A 421 -8.23 -8.63 -10.56
N LEU A 422 -7.31 -8.88 -11.49
CA LEU A 422 -7.49 -8.51 -12.90
C LEU A 422 -8.27 -9.56 -13.71
N GLY A 423 -8.61 -10.72 -13.13
CA GLY A 423 -9.25 -11.83 -13.84
C GLY A 423 -8.36 -12.43 -14.93
N CYS A 424 -7.06 -12.49 -14.69
CA CYS A 424 -6.08 -13.00 -15.66
C CYS A 424 -6.32 -14.48 -15.99
N ASP A 425 -6.97 -15.24 -15.10
CA ASP A 425 -7.38 -16.62 -15.33
C ASP A 425 -8.30 -16.74 -16.57
N LYS A 426 -9.32 -15.88 -16.64
CA LYS A 426 -10.29 -15.83 -17.73
C LYS A 426 -9.71 -15.17 -18.97
N LEU A 427 -8.94 -14.11 -18.79
CA LEU A 427 -8.34 -13.35 -19.89
C LEU A 427 -7.26 -14.15 -20.63
N LEU A 428 -6.49 -14.98 -19.92
CA LEU A 428 -5.39 -15.77 -20.48
C LEU A 428 -5.75 -17.24 -20.69
N GLY A 429 -6.86 -17.72 -20.12
CA GLY A 429 -7.24 -19.15 -20.15
C GLY A 429 -6.21 -20.04 -19.44
N ALA A 430 -5.63 -19.56 -18.34
CA ALA A 430 -4.54 -20.23 -17.64
C ALA A 430 -4.70 -20.13 -16.12
N ALA A 431 -4.19 -21.10 -15.37
CA ALA A 431 -4.09 -21.00 -13.92
C ALA A 431 -3.01 -19.97 -13.52
N ASP A 432 -3.12 -19.48 -12.28
CA ASP A 432 -2.12 -18.57 -11.71
C ASP A 432 -0.73 -19.22 -11.73
N PRO A 433 0.26 -18.59 -12.38
CA PRO A 433 1.61 -19.13 -12.48
C PRO A 433 2.39 -19.01 -11.16
N VAL A 434 1.93 -18.21 -10.19
CA VAL A 434 2.59 -18.00 -8.90
C VAL A 434 1.97 -18.90 -7.85
N THR A 435 2.72 -19.88 -7.36
CA THR A 435 2.31 -20.74 -6.24
C THR A 435 3.00 -20.28 -4.97
N LEU A 436 2.22 -19.83 -3.98
CA LEU A 436 2.73 -19.35 -2.69
C LEU A 436 3.00 -20.50 -1.73
N THR A 437 4.05 -20.34 -0.91
CA THR A 437 4.33 -21.17 0.26
C THR A 437 4.05 -20.35 1.50
N THR A 438 3.28 -20.92 2.43
CA THR A 438 2.81 -20.23 3.63
C THR A 438 3.24 -20.99 4.88
N ASN A 439 3.62 -20.28 5.95
CA ASN A 439 3.94 -20.90 7.23
C ASN A 439 2.68 -21.19 8.07
N ALA A 440 2.86 -21.72 9.28
CA ALA A 440 1.75 -22.04 10.19
C ALA A 440 0.94 -20.80 10.64
N ASP A 441 1.54 -19.61 10.59
CA ASP A 441 0.91 -18.35 10.98
C ASP A 441 0.17 -17.67 9.81
N GLY A 442 0.16 -18.28 8.62
CA GLY A 442 -0.49 -17.71 7.44
C GLY A 442 0.38 -16.73 6.64
N LEU A 443 1.65 -16.51 7.04
CA LEU A 443 2.58 -15.62 6.33
C LEU A 443 3.13 -16.32 5.08
N VAL A 444 3.15 -15.60 3.95
CA VAL A 444 3.81 -16.06 2.74
C VAL A 444 5.32 -16.02 2.97
N THR A 445 6.00 -17.16 2.89
CA THR A 445 7.45 -17.27 3.15
C THR A 445 8.27 -17.51 1.90
N ASP A 446 7.67 -18.08 0.86
CA ASP A 446 8.31 -18.36 -0.42
C ASP A 446 7.26 -18.44 -1.54
N ALA A 447 7.68 -18.50 -2.79
CA ALA A 447 6.84 -18.76 -3.94
C ALA A 447 7.62 -19.43 -5.07
N VAL A 448 6.89 -20.12 -5.96
CA VAL A 448 7.42 -20.69 -7.20
C VAL A 448 6.65 -20.13 -8.39
N LEU A 449 7.37 -19.73 -9.43
CA LEU A 449 6.79 -19.30 -10.71
C LEU A 449 6.82 -20.43 -11.73
N THR A 450 5.65 -20.90 -12.14
CA THR A 450 5.47 -21.89 -13.20
C THR A 450 5.12 -21.17 -14.51
N PRO A 451 5.73 -21.50 -15.66
CA PRO A 451 5.35 -20.89 -16.92
C PRO A 451 3.85 -21.05 -17.22
N LEU A 452 3.20 -19.95 -17.60
CA LEU A 452 1.78 -19.95 -17.98
C LEU A 452 1.46 -21.05 -19.01
N GLY A 453 0.39 -21.81 -18.77
CA GLY A 453 -0.04 -22.91 -19.62
C GLY A 453 0.68 -24.24 -19.38
N ARG A 454 1.56 -24.32 -18.37
CA ARG A 454 2.09 -25.59 -17.84
C ARG A 454 1.55 -25.85 -16.45
N THR A 455 1.08 -27.06 -16.20
CA THR A 455 0.76 -27.53 -14.85
C THR A 455 2.03 -28.00 -14.15
N LEU A 456 2.13 -27.74 -12.84
CA LEU A 456 3.15 -28.38 -12.01
C LEU A 456 2.95 -29.91 -12.06
N PRO A 457 4.02 -30.71 -12.10
CA PRO A 457 3.90 -32.14 -11.81
C PRO A 457 3.26 -32.28 -10.43
N SER A 458 2.14 -32.99 -10.32
CA SER A 458 1.56 -33.31 -9.01
C SER A 458 2.65 -33.92 -8.14
N ALA A 459 2.87 -33.33 -6.95
CA ALA A 459 3.68 -33.97 -5.93
C ALA A 459 3.08 -35.35 -5.69
N THR A 460 3.78 -36.38 -6.16
CA THR A 460 3.36 -37.76 -5.94
C THR A 460 3.42 -37.97 -4.43
N PRO A 461 2.36 -38.42 -3.77
CA PRO A 461 2.45 -38.76 -2.36
C PRO A 461 3.52 -39.83 -2.25
N THR A 462 4.60 -39.56 -1.51
CA THR A 462 5.56 -40.57 -1.14
C THR A 462 4.78 -41.62 -0.35
N ALA A 463 4.46 -42.74 -1.01
CA ALA A 463 3.76 -43.84 -0.38
C ALA A 463 4.59 -44.27 0.83
N GLY A 464 3.96 -44.14 2.00
CA GLY A 464 4.55 -44.58 3.26
C GLY A 464 5.01 -46.03 3.16
N ALA A 465 6.15 -46.29 3.80
CA ALA A 465 6.70 -47.61 3.99
C ALA A 465 5.58 -48.60 4.37
N SER A 466 5.29 -49.53 3.47
CA SER A 466 4.42 -50.66 3.76
C SER A 466 5.06 -51.52 4.84
N ALA A 467 4.39 -51.62 5.98
CA ALA A 467 4.66 -52.63 6.98
C ALA A 467 4.38 -54.02 6.36
N SER A 468 5.40 -54.86 6.26
CA SER A 468 5.25 -56.28 5.93
C SER A 468 4.55 -57.03 7.08
N PRO A 469 3.61 -57.94 6.80
CA PRO A 469 3.10 -58.88 7.78
C PRO A 469 4.01 -60.11 7.84
N SER A 470 4.74 -60.30 8.95
CA SER A 470 5.46 -61.57 9.19
C SER A 470 4.49 -62.63 9.67
N GLN A 471 4.22 -63.59 8.78
CA GLN A 471 3.54 -64.84 9.10
C GLN A 471 4.41 -65.73 9.98
N THR A 472 3.74 -66.34 10.95
CA THR A 472 4.21 -67.41 11.83
C THR A 472 4.48 -68.70 11.05
N ALA A 473 5.71 -69.21 11.10
CA ALA A 473 6.04 -70.56 10.65
C ALA A 473 6.92 -71.31 11.66
N ARG A 474 6.25 -72.16 12.43
CA ARG A 474 6.66 -73.47 12.99
C ARG A 474 8.11 -73.90 12.73
N LYS A 475 8.90 -74.04 13.81
CA LYS A 475 10.12 -74.86 13.87
C LYS A 475 9.76 -76.27 14.37
N SER A 476 10.09 -77.30 13.59
CA SER A 476 10.30 -78.67 14.09
C SER A 476 11.29 -79.44 13.21
N ARG A 477 12.51 -79.61 13.77
CA ARG A 477 13.43 -80.77 13.78
C ARG A 477 13.85 -81.52 12.50
N GLY A 478 15.18 -81.59 12.35
CA GLY A 478 15.98 -82.74 11.85
C GLY A 478 16.03 -82.90 10.33
N GLY A 479 17.12 -83.18 9.63
CA GLY A 479 18.48 -83.62 9.94
C GLY A 479 19.04 -84.32 8.68
N HIS A 480 20.37 -84.30 8.51
CA HIS A 480 21.20 -85.07 7.53
C HIS A 480 21.25 -84.52 6.08
N ARG A 481 22.40 -84.07 5.53
CA ARG A 481 23.64 -84.80 5.14
C ARG A 481 23.37 -86.08 4.33
N HIS A 482 23.66 -86.07 3.04
CA HIS A 482 24.77 -86.83 2.45
C HIS A 482 25.01 -86.45 0.98
N GLY A 483 26.31 -86.33 0.63
CA GLY A 483 26.95 -86.75 -0.61
C GLY A 483 26.27 -86.56 -1.98
N ALA A 484 27.04 -85.91 -2.85
CA ALA A 484 27.02 -85.88 -4.31
C ALA A 484 25.89 -85.11 -4.98
#